data_AF-A0A4V6PFE1-F1
#
_entry.id   AF-A0A4V6PFE1-F1
#
_cell.length_a   1.000
_cell.length_b   1.000
_cell.length_c   1.000
_cell.angle_alpha   90.00
_cell.angle_beta   90.00
_cell.angle_gamma   90.00
#
_symmetry.space_group_name_H-M   'P 1'
#
loop_
_entity.id
_entity.type
_entity.pdbx_description
1 polymer ?
#
loop_
_entity_poly.entity_id
_entity_poly.type
_entity_poly.pdbx_seq_one_letter_code
_entity_poly.pdbx_strand_id
1 'polypeptide(L)'
;MASLANRLTSISPKKRQYTTDHWQVLTSRHEPEDTLYKQLAFALRYEGINLLFFKKLFEKIPEETITSLVQIEPQGQYSRKVWF
;
A
#
# COMPACT_ATOMS: atom_id res chain seq x y z
N MET A 1 2.23 19.95 -1.99
CA MET A 1 1.37 19.05 -2.77
C MET A 1 1.85 17.63 -2.53
N ALA A 2 1.00 16.73 -2.01
CA ALA A 2 1.40 15.34 -1.77
C ALA A 2 1.64 14.64 -3.10
N SER A 3 2.85 14.17 -3.38
CA SER A 3 3.14 13.43 -4.61
C SER A 3 2.47 12.07 -4.55
N LEU A 4 1.55 11.80 -5.47
CA LEU A 4 1.06 10.46 -5.77
C LEU A 4 2.24 9.58 -6.22
N ALA A 5 2.13 8.26 -6.09
CA ALA A 5 3.14 7.35 -6.62
C ALA A 5 3.42 7.67 -8.09
N ASN A 6 4.69 7.86 -8.46
CA ASN A 6 5.08 8.15 -9.84
C ASN A 6 4.82 6.97 -10.79
N ARG A 7 4.57 5.78 -10.23
CA ARG A 7 4.30 4.54 -10.92
C ARG A 7 3.32 3.69 -10.11
N LEU A 8 2.27 3.19 -10.76
CA LEU A 8 1.26 2.34 -10.15
C LEU A 8 1.56 0.87 -10.40
N THR A 9 1.15 0.00 -9.46
CA THR A 9 1.39 -1.43 -9.56
C THR A 9 0.08 -2.19 -9.73
N SER A 10 0.02 -3.06 -10.74
CA SER A 10 -1.15 -3.89 -11.06
C SER A 10 -0.80 -5.38 -11.06
N ILE A 11 -1.76 -6.22 -10.67
CA ILE A 11 -1.66 -7.67 -10.75
C ILE A 11 -2.26 -8.15 -12.07
N SER A 12 -1.48 -8.91 -12.83
CA SER A 12 -1.97 -9.56 -14.05
C SER A 12 -2.51 -10.96 -13.74
N PRO A 13 -3.71 -11.32 -14.25
CA PRO A 13 -4.22 -12.70 -14.18
C PRO A 13 -3.44 -13.65 -15.12
N LYS A 14 -2.67 -13.10 -16.07
CA LYS A 14 -1.74 -13.85 -16.90
C LYS A 14 -0.35 -13.79 -16.28
N LYS A 15 0.50 -14.79 -16.52
CA LYS A 15 1.90 -14.83 -16.02
C LYS A 15 2.80 -13.82 -16.76
N ARG A 16 2.58 -12.53 -16.53
CA ARG A 16 3.29 -11.40 -17.14
C ARG A 16 3.89 -10.54 -16.04
N GLN A 17 5.12 -10.08 -16.26
CA GLN A 17 5.82 -9.17 -15.37
C GLN A 17 6.65 -8.19 -16.19
N TYR A 18 6.39 -6.89 -16.04
CA TYR A 18 7.11 -5.85 -16.76
C TYR A 18 6.96 -4.50 -16.05
N THR A 19 7.77 -3.52 -16.46
CA THR A 19 7.75 -2.17 -15.92
C THR A 19 7.89 -1.17 -17.05
N THR A 20 7.08 -0.12 -17.00
CA THR A 20 7.15 1.07 -17.85
C THR A 20 7.32 2.30 -16.95
N ASP A 21 7.34 3.49 -17.56
CA ASP A 21 7.46 4.75 -16.82
C ASP A 21 6.36 4.92 -15.76
N HIS A 22 5.15 4.48 -16.06
CA HIS A 22 3.97 4.69 -15.21
C HIS A 22 3.38 3.42 -14.61
N TRP A 23 3.78 2.24 -15.09
CA TRP A 23 3.21 0.97 -14.64
C TRP A 23 4.25 -0.04 -14.22
N GLN A 24 3.95 -0.76 -13.14
CA GLN A 24 4.57 -2.03 -12.81
C GLN A 24 3.49 -3.11 -12.86
N VAL A 25 3.65 -4.09 -13.74
CA VAL A 25 2.76 -5.24 -13.79
C VAL A 25 3.46 -6.41 -13.13
N LEU A 26 2.81 -6.99 -12.12
CA LEU A 26 3.26 -8.15 -11.37
C LEU A 26 2.35 -9.35 -11.64
N THR A 27 2.85 -10.52 -11.30
CA THR A 27 2.09 -11.78 -11.37
C THR A 27 1.23 -11.98 -10.11
N SER A 28 0.22 -12.84 -10.19
CA SER A 28 -0.72 -13.17 -9.10
C SER A 28 -0.09 -13.57 -7.76
N ARG A 29 1.16 -14.06 -7.74
CA ARG A 29 1.90 -14.32 -6.48
C ARG A 29 2.14 -13.08 -5.61
N HIS A 30 1.94 -11.88 -6.16
CA HIS A 30 2.10 -10.61 -5.45
C HIS A 30 0.75 -9.99 -5.05
N GLU A 31 -0.35 -10.66 -5.34
CA GLU A 31 -1.69 -10.19 -5.02
C GLU A 31 -1.84 -10.00 -3.50
N PRO A 32 -2.17 -8.78 -3.04
CA PRO A 32 -2.50 -8.57 -1.65
C PRO A 32 -3.85 -9.22 -1.33
N GLU A 33 -4.00 -9.71 -0.11
CA GLU A 33 -5.34 -10.04 0.40
C GLU A 33 -6.23 -8.80 0.35
N ASP A 34 -7.55 -9.01 0.20
CA ASP A 34 -8.53 -7.93 0.17
C ASP A 34 -8.81 -7.36 1.56
N THR A 35 -7.77 -6.79 2.16
CA THR A 35 -7.81 -6.10 3.44
C THR A 35 -7.08 -4.78 3.33
N LEU A 36 -7.57 -3.76 4.04
CA LEU A 36 -6.95 -2.43 4.03
C LEU A 36 -5.46 -2.48 4.37
N TYR A 37 -5.07 -3.26 5.39
CA TYR A 37 -3.66 -3.42 5.77
C TYR A 37 -2.80 -3.99 4.64
N LYS A 38 -3.22 -5.10 4.02
CA LYS A 38 -2.41 -5.74 2.95
C LYS A 38 -2.34 -4.87 1.69
N GLN A 39 -3.40 -4.13 1.37
CA GLN A 39 -3.40 -3.14 0.28
C GLN A 39 -2.44 -1.98 0.57
N LEU A 40 -2.43 -1.42 1.79
CA LEU A 40 -1.48 -0.37 2.19
C LEU A 40 -0.03 -0.86 2.20
N ALA A 41 0.20 -2.07 2.70
CA ALA A 41 1.52 -2.70 2.68
C ALA A 41 2.00 -2.93 1.23
N PHE A 42 1.09 -3.33 0.33
CA PHE A 42 1.38 -3.49 -1.10
C PHE A 42 1.80 -2.15 -1.74
N ALA A 43 1.02 -1.09 -1.54
CA ALA A 43 1.34 0.24 -2.04
C ALA A 43 2.68 0.77 -1.51
N LEU A 44 2.97 0.55 -0.22
CA LEU A 44 4.26 0.89 0.38
C LEU A 44 5.43 0.12 -0.23
N ARG A 45 5.21 -1.15 -0.56
CA ARG A 45 6.25 -2.05 -1.06
C ARG A 45 6.56 -1.82 -2.54
N TYR A 46 5.55 -1.60 -3.36
CA TYR A 46 5.69 -1.62 -4.82
C TYR A 46 5.51 -0.25 -5.48
N GLU A 47 4.67 0.61 -4.92
CA GLU A 47 4.37 1.94 -5.50
C GLU A 47 5.19 3.06 -4.84
N GLY A 48 5.72 2.81 -3.64
CA GLY A 48 6.56 3.76 -2.92
C GLY A 48 5.77 5.00 -2.46
N ILE A 49 4.52 4.82 -2.02
CA ILE A 49 3.67 5.92 -1.55
C ILE A 49 4.34 6.74 -0.43
N ASN A 50 4.15 8.05 -0.48
CA ASN A 50 4.68 8.98 0.52
C ASN A 50 3.89 8.87 1.82
N LEU A 51 4.56 8.97 2.98
CA LEU A 51 3.92 8.93 4.30
C LEU A 51 2.81 9.98 4.48
N LEU A 52 2.88 11.12 3.78
CA LEU A 52 1.83 12.14 3.78
C LEU A 52 0.47 11.59 3.29
N PHE A 53 0.46 10.50 2.53
CA PHE A 53 -0.75 9.77 2.16
C PHE A 53 -1.50 9.26 3.41
N PHE A 54 -0.80 8.69 4.40
CA PHE A 54 -1.45 8.16 5.60
C PHE A 54 -2.13 9.24 6.41
N LYS A 55 -1.49 10.41 6.56
CA LYS A 55 -2.14 11.58 7.16
C LYS A 55 -3.49 11.89 6.50
N LYS A 56 -3.55 11.87 5.16
CA LYS A 56 -4.78 12.13 4.41
C LYS A 56 -5.79 10.99 4.48
N LEU A 57 -5.33 9.75 4.56
CA LEU A 57 -6.19 8.58 4.78
C LEU A 57 -6.83 8.63 6.17
N PHE A 58 -6.06 8.97 7.21
CA PHE A 58 -6.53 9.06 8.60
C PHE A 58 -7.55 10.17 8.82
N GLU A 59 -7.51 11.25 8.02
CA GLU A 59 -8.59 12.25 7.97
C GLU A 59 -9.92 11.68 7.41
N LYS A 60 -9.93 10.49 6.80
CA LYS A 60 -11.07 9.90 6.08
C LYS A 60 -11.61 8.60 6.67
N ILE A 61 -10.89 7.96 7.60
CA ILE A 61 -11.31 6.70 8.23
C ILE A 61 -11.50 6.88 9.74
N PRO A 62 -12.39 6.09 10.39
CA PRO A 62 -12.59 6.15 11.82
C PRO A 62 -11.33 5.80 12.62
N GLU A 63 -11.16 6.39 13.79
CA GLU A 63 -10.01 6.15 14.68
C GLU A 63 -9.89 4.69 15.12
N GLU A 64 -11.02 4.00 15.30
CA GLU A 64 -11.05 2.58 15.63
C GLU A 64 -10.45 1.73 14.51
N THR A 65 -10.63 2.15 13.26
CA THR A 65 -10.02 1.49 12.10
C THR A 65 -8.51 1.69 12.09
N ILE A 66 -8.05 2.92 12.39
CA ILE A 66 -6.61 3.24 12.52
C ILE A 66 -5.98 2.39 13.62
N THR A 67 -6.63 2.34 14.78
CA THR A 67 -6.14 1.59 15.94
C THR A 67 -6.05 0.10 15.63
N SER A 68 -7.08 -0.45 14.97
CA SER A 68 -7.09 -1.85 14.53
C SER A 68 -5.96 -2.13 13.53
N LEU A 69 -5.73 -1.24 12.56
CA LEU A 69 -4.65 -1.39 11.57
C LEU A 69 -3.25 -1.45 12.22
N VAL A 70 -2.98 -0.58 13.19
CA VAL A 70 -1.69 -0.54 13.89
C VAL A 70 -1.48 -1.79 14.75
N GLN A 71 -2.56 -2.38 15.26
CA GLN A 71 -2.52 -3.58 16.10
C GLN A 71 -2.33 -4.90 15.33
N ILE A 72 -2.53 -4.94 14.01
CA ILE A 72 -2.40 -6.18 13.20
C ILE A 72 -0.99 -6.77 13.29
N GLU A 73 0.04 -5.95 13.04
CA GLU A 73 1.44 -6.37 13.09
C GLU A 73 2.28 -5.25 13.72
N PRO A 74 2.19 -4.99 15.03
CA PRO A 74 2.80 -3.81 15.66
C PRO A 74 4.34 -3.75 15.52
N GLN A 75 4.98 -4.90 15.30
CA GLN A 75 6.43 -5.00 15.09
C GLN A 75 6.84 -4.97 13.60
N GLY A 76 5.87 -5.05 12.68
CA GLY A 76 6.10 -5.11 11.24
C GLY A 76 6.63 -3.79 10.67
N GLN A 77 7.55 -3.90 9.70
CA GLN A 77 8.12 -2.72 9.03
C GLN A 77 7.04 -1.83 8.39
N TYR A 78 5.99 -2.43 7.84
CA TYR A 78 4.90 -1.69 7.18
C TYR A 78 3.98 -1.04 8.20
N SER A 79 3.63 -1.71 9.30
CA SER A 79 2.85 -1.08 10.40
C SER A 79 3.55 0.13 11.00
N ARG A 80 4.88 0.08 11.19
CA ARG A 80 5.66 1.23 11.65
C ARG A 80 5.63 2.41 10.67
N LYS A 81 5.54 2.14 9.36
CA LYS A 81 5.39 3.18 8.34
C LYS A 81 3.96 3.73 8.28
N VAL A 82 2.96 2.88 8.51
CA VAL A 82 1.56 3.30 8.57
C VAL A 82 1.31 4.20 9.79
N TRP A 83 2.05 4.03 10.90
CA TRP A 83 1.95 4.93 12.08
C TRP A 83 2.26 6.41 11.76
N PHE A 84 3.16 6.67 10.80
CA PHE A 84 3.68 8.00 10.50
C PHE A 84 2.63 8.97 9.92
#